data_AF-A0A1A8JRR7-F1
#
_entry.id   AF-A0A1A8JRR7-F1
#
_cell.length_a   1.000
_cell.length_b   1.000
_cell.length_c   1.000
_cell.angle_alpha   90.00
_cell.angle_beta   90.00
_cell.angle_gamma   90.00
#
_symmetry.space_group_name_H-M   'P 1'
#
loop_
_entity.id
_entity.type
_entity.pdbx_description
1 polymer ?
#
loop_
_entity_poly.entity_id
_entity_poly.type
_entity_poly.pdbx_seq_one_letter_code
_entity_poly.pdbx_strand_id
1 'polypeptide(L)'
;MNQELGAMLRCVCSIHPSSWSTHLPWVEYAHNSHISTATGQSPFEASPGFQPSLFPTQSAPGSSVPQFLRCARRAWTTTRAALDRTAQ
;
A
#
# COMPACT_ATOMS: atom_id res chain seq x y z
N MET A 1 17.72 7.29 8.11
CA MET A 1 18.65 6.69 7.13
C MET A 1 18.42 7.38 5.79
N ASN A 2 19.00 8.56 5.57
CA ASN A 2 18.73 9.34 4.33
C ASN A 2 19.72 9.03 3.20
N GLN A 3 20.84 8.36 3.53
CA GLN A 3 21.86 7.98 2.55
C GLN A 3 21.36 6.92 1.58
N GLU A 4 20.62 5.92 2.07
CA GLU A 4 20.02 4.87 1.24
C GLU A 4 18.96 5.41 0.29
N LEU A 5 18.07 6.28 0.79
CA LEU A 5 17.09 6.97 -0.05
C LEU A 5 17.79 7.79 -1.15
N GLY A 6 18.85 8.53 -0.79
CA GLY A 6 19.66 9.25 -1.76
C GLY A 6 20.32 8.35 -2.80
N ALA A 7 20.77 7.15 -2.42
CA ALA A 7 21.34 6.17 -3.35
C ALA A 7 20.28 5.60 -4.31
N MET A 8 19.09 5.24 -3.80
CA MET A 8 17.97 4.77 -4.62
C MET A 8 17.52 5.83 -5.62
N LEU A 9 17.40 7.09 -5.20
CA LEU A 9 17.04 8.20 -6.08
C LEU A 9 18.08 8.41 -7.19
N ARG A 10 19.38 8.40 -6.87
CA ARG A 10 20.43 8.50 -7.90
C ARG A 10 20.36 7.36 -8.91
N CYS A 11 20.11 6.14 -8.46
CA CYS A 11 19.95 4.97 -9.32
C CYS A 11 18.76 5.16 -10.28
N VAL A 12 17.59 5.52 -9.76
CA VAL A 12 16.38 5.72 -10.57
C VAL A 12 16.53 6.87 -11.56
N CYS A 13 17.12 7.99 -11.15
CA CYS A 13 17.37 9.12 -12.05
C CYS A 13 18.40 8.77 -13.14
N SER A 14 19.38 7.92 -12.85
CA SER A 14 20.35 7.45 -13.83
C SER A 14 19.74 6.49 -14.87
N ILE A 15 18.80 5.65 -14.45
CA ILE A 15 18.16 4.65 -15.32
C ILE A 15 17.03 5.29 -16.15
N HIS A 16 16.26 6.19 -15.54
CA HIS A 16 15.05 6.80 -16.13
C HIS A 16 15.12 8.34 -16.11
N PRO A 17 16.11 8.99 -16.75
CA PRO A 17 16.34 10.43 -16.60
C PRO A 17 15.18 11.33 -17.03
N SER A 18 14.33 10.89 -17.97
CA SER A 18 13.14 11.63 -18.43
C SER A 18 11.85 11.26 -17.70
N SER A 19 11.81 10.14 -16.98
CA SER A 19 10.62 9.60 -16.30
C SER A 19 10.86 9.24 -14.84
N TRP A 20 11.95 9.70 -14.23
CA TRP A 20 12.32 9.38 -12.85
C TRP A 20 11.21 9.75 -11.85
N SER A 21 10.48 10.83 -12.13
CA SER A 21 9.38 11.31 -11.29
C SER A 21 8.23 10.31 -11.20
N THR A 22 7.96 9.53 -12.25
CA THR A 22 6.92 8.49 -12.25
C THR A 22 7.31 7.28 -11.41
N HIS A 23 8.59 7.16 -11.06
CA HIS A 23 9.14 6.05 -10.28
C HIS A 23 9.29 6.39 -8.79
N LEU A 24 9.11 7.66 -8.41
CA LEU A 24 9.21 8.10 -7.01
C LEU A 24 8.27 7.34 -6.05
N PRO A 25 7.00 7.06 -6.38
CA PRO A 25 6.13 6.31 -5.49
C PRO A 25 6.66 4.91 -5.17
N TRP A 26 7.36 4.28 -6.14
CA TRP A 26 7.97 2.96 -5.95
C TRP A 26 9.21 3.03 -5.08
N VAL A 27 10.03 4.08 -5.24
CA VAL A 27 11.20 4.32 -4.37
C VAL A 27 10.77 4.57 -2.93
N GLU A 28 9.76 5.41 -2.74
CA GLU A 28 9.20 5.68 -1.43
C GLU A 28 8.63 4.41 -0.79
N TYR A 29 7.85 3.63 -1.56
CA TYR A 29 7.31 2.38 -1.07
C TYR A 29 8.42 1.39 -0.68
N ALA A 30 9.43 1.20 -1.53
CA ALA A 30 10.55 0.30 -1.25
C ALA A 30 11.33 0.73 0.00
N HIS A 31 11.56 2.04 0.17
CA HIS A 31 12.24 2.56 1.36
C HIS A 31 11.40 2.36 2.63
N ASN A 32 10.11 2.69 2.59
CA ASN A 32 9.23 2.63 3.75
C ASN A 32 8.78 1.21 4.11
N SER A 33 8.91 0.26 3.19
CA SER A 33 8.65 -1.16 3.42
C SER A 33 9.86 -1.93 3.93
N HIS A 34 11.06 -1.38 3.83
CA HIS A 34 12.30 -2.06 4.24
C HIS A 34 12.38 -2.18 5.76
N ILE A 35 12.54 -3.42 6.26
CA ILE A 35 12.67 -3.70 7.68
C ILE A 35 14.08 -3.31 8.14
N SER A 36 14.17 -2.41 9.11
CA SER A 36 15.45 -2.04 9.71
C SER A 36 15.97 -3.17 10.59
N THR A 37 17.22 -3.58 10.39
CA THR A 37 17.86 -4.63 11.20
C THR A 37 18.08 -4.21 12.65
N ALA A 38 18.11 -2.91 12.94
CA ALA A 38 18.28 -2.38 14.29
C ALA A 38 17.00 -2.42 15.13
N THR A 39 15.82 -2.30 14.50
CA THR A 39 14.51 -2.22 15.19
C THR A 39 13.59 -3.41 14.87
N GLY A 40 13.92 -4.20 13.84
CA GLY A 40 13.09 -5.32 13.39
C GLY A 40 11.75 -4.89 12.78
N GLN A 41 11.57 -3.61 12.48
CA GLN A 41 10.32 -3.03 11.96
C GLN A 41 10.58 -2.17 10.71
N SER A 42 9.61 -2.11 9.81
CA SER A 42 9.64 -1.16 8.69
C SER A 42 9.25 0.26 9.16
N PRO A 43 9.64 1.33 8.45
CA PRO A 43 9.14 2.68 8.71
C PRO A 43 7.60 2.78 8.70
N PHE A 44 6.92 2.02 7.83
CA PHE A 44 5.45 1.92 7.84
C PHE A 44 4.91 1.24 9.11
N GLU A 45 5.63 0.29 9.71
CA GLU A 45 5.23 -0.28 11.00
C GLU A 45 5.58 0.63 12.17
N ALA A 46 6.72 1.33 12.11
CA ALA A 46 7.22 2.15 13.21
C ALA A 46 6.41 3.46 13.40
N SER A 47 5.82 4.01 12.34
CA SER A 47 5.07 5.28 12.44
C SER A 47 3.54 5.09 12.44
N PRO A 48 2.90 4.58 11.38
CA PRO A 48 1.45 4.34 11.38
C PRO A 48 1.02 2.97 11.95
N GLY A 49 1.94 2.06 12.24
CA GLY A 49 1.62 0.75 12.83
C GLY A 49 1.07 -0.28 11.84
N PHE A 50 1.10 -0.02 10.53
CA PHE A 50 0.63 -0.96 9.51
C PHE A 50 1.46 -0.85 8.22
N GLN A 51 1.72 -1.99 7.60
CA GLN A 51 2.33 -2.07 6.27
C GLN A 51 1.24 -2.03 5.18
N PRO A 52 1.23 -1.03 4.27
CA PRO A 52 0.31 -1.01 3.15
C PRO A 52 0.64 -2.13 2.15
N SER A 53 -0.36 -2.93 1.79
CA SER A 53 -0.23 -4.02 0.81
C SER A 53 0.01 -3.49 -0.62
N LEU A 54 1.03 -4.01 -1.31
CA LEU A 54 1.31 -3.68 -2.72
C LEU A 54 0.18 -4.06 -3.69
N PHE A 55 -0.57 -5.10 -3.35
CA PHE A 55 -1.59 -5.67 -4.20
C PHE A 55 -2.93 -5.73 -3.46
N PRO A 56 -4.06 -5.41 -4.12
CA PRO A 56 -5.41 -5.48 -3.52
C PRO A 56 -5.74 -6.85 -2.93
N THR A 57 -5.09 -7.91 -3.41
CA THR A 57 -5.26 -9.30 -2.97
C THR A 57 -4.56 -9.62 -1.65
N GLN A 58 -3.60 -8.81 -1.20
CA GLN A 58 -3.13 -8.89 0.19
C GLN A 58 -4.11 -8.10 1.06
N SER A 59 -5.28 -8.71 1.32
CA SER A 59 -6.14 -8.29 2.43
C SER A 59 -5.28 -8.31 3.70
N ALA A 60 -5.21 -7.18 4.39
CA ALA A 60 -4.32 -6.98 5.53
C ALA A 60 -4.47 -8.11 6.58
N PRO A 61 -3.37 -8.61 7.17
CA PRO A 61 -3.45 -9.35 8.43
C PRO A 61 -3.81 -8.34 9.52
N GLY A 62 -5.10 -8.07 9.71
CA GLY A 62 -5.54 -7.12 10.73
C GLY A 62 -6.88 -6.43 10.55
N SER A 63 -7.73 -6.82 9.57
CA SER A 63 -9.11 -6.30 9.58
C SER A 63 -9.79 -6.78 10.87
N SER A 64 -9.94 -5.90 11.85
CA SER A 64 -10.75 -6.22 13.04
C SER A 64 -12.13 -6.66 12.54
N VAL A 65 -12.67 -7.71 13.16
CA VAL A 65 -13.96 -8.33 12.80
C VAL A 65 -15.07 -7.30 12.46
N PRO A 66 -15.20 -6.16 13.17
CA PRO A 66 -16.19 -5.13 12.83
C PRO A 66 -15.98 -4.44 11.47
N GLN A 67 -14.72 -4.23 11.06
CA GLN A 67 -14.41 -3.55 9.80
C GLN A 67 -14.71 -4.44 8.59
N PHE A 68 -14.35 -5.72 8.68
CA PHE A 68 -14.66 -6.70 7.64
C PHE A 68 -16.17 -6.82 7.42
N LEU A 69 -16.95 -6.96 8.50
CA LEU A 69 -18.42 -7.08 8.42
C LEU A 69 -19.06 -5.83 7.81
N ARG A 70 -18.53 -4.64 8.11
CA ARG A 70 -19.03 -3.38 7.52
C ARG A 70 -18.74 -3.29 6.02
N CYS A 71 -17.57 -3.72 5.58
CA CYS A 71 -17.22 -3.78 4.15
C CYS A 71 -18.08 -4.80 3.42
N ALA A 72 -18.24 -6.01 3.97
CA ALA A 72 -19.07 -7.06 3.40
C ALA A 72 -20.53 -6.61 3.26
N ARG A 73 -21.07 -5.92 4.28
CA ARG A 73 -22.44 -5.39 4.26
C ARG A 73 -22.63 -4.33 3.18
N ARG A 74 -21.66 -3.42 3.00
CA ARG A 74 -21.72 -2.40 1.93
C ARG A 74 -21.69 -3.04 0.56
N ALA A 75 -20.75 -3.96 0.32
CA ALA A 75 -20.66 -4.71 -0.93
C ALA A 75 -21.97 -5.42 -1.25
N TRP A 76 -22.54 -6.14 -0.28
CA TRP A 76 -23.84 -6.81 -0.43
C TRP A 76 -24.97 -5.86 -0.83
N THR A 77 -25.11 -4.72 -0.14
CA THR A 77 -26.17 -3.74 -0.46
C THR A 77 -26.03 -3.14 -1.85
N THR A 78 -24.80 -2.85 -2.28
CA THR A 78 -24.54 -2.27 -3.60
C THR A 78 -24.85 -3.29 -4.70
N THR A 79 -24.41 -4.54 -4.53
CA THR A 79 -24.67 -5.61 -5.50
C THR A 79 -26.17 -5.91 -5.59
N ARG A 80 -26.89 -5.95 -4.46
CA ARG A 80 -28.34 -6.17 -4.46
C ARG A 80 -29.08 -5.06 -5.19
N ALA A 81 -28.76 -3.80 -4.89
CA ALA A 81 -29.37 -2.67 -5.58
C ALA A 81 -29.02 -2.63 -7.08
N ALA A 82 -27.84 -3.11 -7.48
CA ALA A 82 -27.49 -3.24 -8.89
C ALA A 82 -28.33 -4.33 -9.58
N LEU A 83 -28.51 -5.48 -8.93
CA LEU A 83 -29.33 -6.58 -9.44
C LEU A 83 -30.80 -6.19 -9.59
N ASP A 84 -31.36 -5.47 -8.61
CA ASP A 84 -32.75 -5.03 -8.65
C ASP A 84 -32.99 -4.01 -9.78
N ARG A 85 -31.99 -3.18 -10.13
CA ARG A 85 -32.07 -2.26 -11.28
C ARG A 85 -31.98 -2.98 -12.62
N THR A 86 -31.25 -4.10 -12.70
CA THR A 86 -31.14 -4.89 -13.93
C THR A 86 -32.35 -5.81 -14.15
N ALA A 87 -33.25 -5.93 -13.17
CA ALA A 87 -34.46 -6.74 -13.24
C ALA A 87 -35.73 -5.96 -13.64
N GLN A 88 -35.60 -4.65 -13.94
CA GLN A 88 -36.63 -3.83 -14.60
C GLN A 88 -36.38 -3.78 -16.10
#